data_AF-A0A1V1ZGR9-F1
#
_entry.id   AF-A0A1V1ZGR9-F1
#
_cell.length_a   1.000
_cell.length_b   1.000
_cell.length_c   1.000
_cell.angle_alpha   90.00
_cell.angle_beta   90.00
_cell.angle_gamma   90.00
#
_symmetry.space_group_name_H-M   'P 1'
#
loop_
_entity.id
_entity.type
_entity.pdbx_description
1 polymer ?
#
loop_
_entity_poly.entity_id
_entity_poly.type
_entity_poly.pdbx_seq_one_letter_code
_entity_poly.pdbx_strand_id
1 'polypeptide(L)'
;MLQKTFNYCLIILFLVLGNTVLAKEWSCIKDYEKITGNDSLAPSDWLTADRHHNTITWQRANAFNLKHNLSKEYETIRERTDFYKWLYEALDAKGHEVVWPKMAHFISNKLRLTKAFPYKIFMKKDIEKYAYLGSEAAFYGAFETLGKLYFSEDICKGKEALVWDEQILQQEQYVWLEEIYENVDPSTLKTIERMAEGKGFYAMVVPRQIRFKGDILLEEKRYEYALHTLREYCKVYYP
;
A
#
# COMPACT_ATOMS: atom_id res chain seq x y z
N MET A 1 4.87 70.15 -7.20
CA MET A 1 5.38 69.75 -5.87
C MET A 1 4.62 68.51 -5.46
N LEU A 2 5.03 67.30 -5.84
CA LEU A 2 6.11 66.50 -5.25
C LEU A 2 6.07 66.51 -3.71
N GLN A 3 5.46 65.49 -3.12
CA GLN A 3 6.08 64.77 -2.01
C GLN A 3 5.47 63.36 -1.93
N LYS A 4 6.23 62.37 -2.44
CA LYS A 4 6.04 60.95 -2.16
C LYS A 4 6.46 60.71 -0.71
N THR A 5 5.61 60.10 0.10
CA THR A 5 6.04 59.42 1.34
C THR A 5 5.90 57.93 1.13
N PHE A 6 7.06 57.31 0.91
CA PHE A 6 7.28 55.87 0.96
C PHE A 6 7.04 55.38 2.38
N ASN A 7 5.98 54.60 2.62
CA ASN A 7 5.84 53.80 3.82
C ASN A 7 6.25 52.36 3.49
N TYR A 8 7.46 52.00 3.92
CA TYR A 8 7.91 50.61 4.01
C TYR A 8 7.70 50.09 5.43
N CYS A 9 7.48 48.77 5.51
CA CYS A 9 7.67 47.89 6.66
C CYS A 9 6.59 47.92 7.75
N LEU A 10 5.67 46.95 7.70
CA LEU A 10 5.74 45.74 8.53
C LEU A 10 4.58 44.80 8.13
N ILE A 11 4.82 43.91 7.16
CA ILE A 11 4.02 42.70 7.04
C ILE A 11 4.85 41.62 7.73
N ILE A 12 4.57 41.38 9.02
CA ILE A 12 4.99 40.15 9.68
C ILE A 12 4.09 39.05 9.10
N LEU A 13 4.56 38.44 8.02
CA LEU A 13 4.05 37.17 7.56
C LEU A 13 4.52 36.14 8.60
N PHE A 14 3.66 35.83 9.58
CA PHE A 14 3.82 34.60 10.33
C PHE A 14 3.68 33.45 9.33
N LEU A 15 4.82 33.00 8.82
CA LEU A 15 4.98 31.66 8.27
C LEU A 15 4.70 30.71 9.43
N VAL A 16 3.41 30.41 9.64
CA VAL A 16 3.03 29.14 10.25
C VAL A 16 3.49 28.11 9.23
N LEU A 17 4.75 27.69 9.38
CA LEU A 17 5.20 26.39 8.94
C LEU A 17 4.30 25.42 9.68
N GLY A 18 3.14 25.12 9.09
CA GLY A 18 2.39 23.94 9.41
C GLY A 18 3.37 22.81 9.15
N ASN A 19 3.98 22.30 10.21
CA ASN A 19 4.61 21.00 10.18
C ASN A 19 3.46 20.04 9.91
N THR A 20 3.14 19.82 8.64
CA THR A 20 2.44 18.61 8.23
C THR A 20 3.44 17.50 8.49
N VAL A 21 3.53 17.08 9.76
CA VAL A 21 4.09 15.77 10.08
C VAL A 21 3.12 14.80 9.45
N LEU A 22 3.46 14.39 8.24
CA LEU A 22 2.66 13.53 7.36
C LEU A 22 2.66 12.08 7.86
N ALA A 23 3.62 11.71 8.71
CA ALA A 23 3.71 10.37 9.27
C ALA A 23 2.86 10.24 10.54
N LYS A 24 1.93 9.29 10.53
CA LYS A 24 1.19 8.82 11.73
C LYS A 24 1.93 7.75 12.52
N GLU A 25 3.03 7.27 11.96
CA GLU A 25 4.00 6.44 12.64
C GLU A 25 5.03 7.31 13.38
N TRP A 26 5.16 7.06 14.69
CA TRP A 26 6.11 7.75 15.55
C TRP A 26 7.20 6.78 16.04
N SER A 27 8.46 7.23 16.08
CA SER A 27 9.56 6.40 16.60
C SER A 27 9.37 6.04 18.07
N CYS A 28 8.88 6.99 18.89
CA CYS A 28 8.52 6.76 20.28
C CYS A 28 7.55 7.84 20.81
N ILE A 29 6.97 7.59 21.98
CA ILE A 29 6.01 8.52 22.61
C ILE A 29 6.63 9.89 22.92
N LYS A 30 7.93 9.95 23.24
CA LYS A 30 8.62 11.22 23.50
C LYS A 30 8.68 12.11 22.27
N ASP A 31 8.85 11.51 21.09
CA ASP A 31 8.87 12.26 19.82
C ASP A 31 7.47 12.80 19.50
N TYR A 32 6.43 12.00 19.77
CA TYR A 32 5.03 12.41 19.66
C TYR A 32 4.69 13.56 20.60
N GLU A 33 5.01 13.44 21.89
CA GLU A 33 4.82 14.47 22.92
C GLU A 33 5.51 15.78 22.54
N LYS A 34 6.76 15.69 22.09
CA LYS A 34 7.55 16.86 21.69
C LYS A 34 6.90 17.64 20.55
N ILE A 35 6.25 16.95 19.61
CA ILE A 35 5.69 17.56 18.41
C ILE A 35 4.24 17.99 18.60
N THR A 36 3.44 17.19 19.32
CA THR A 36 2.00 17.42 19.46
C THR A 36 1.60 18.07 20.78
N GLY A 37 2.46 17.98 21.81
CA GLY A 37 2.15 18.39 23.17
C GLY A 37 1.28 17.40 23.96
N ASN A 38 0.88 16.27 23.36
CA ASN A 38 0.02 15.26 23.98
C ASN A 38 0.86 14.07 24.50
N ASP A 39 0.54 13.58 25.70
CA ASP A 39 1.17 12.42 26.35
C ASP A 39 0.57 11.06 25.91
N SER A 40 -0.48 11.10 25.10
CA SER A 40 -1.16 9.92 24.56
C SER A 40 -1.40 10.04 23.06
N LEU A 41 -1.12 8.96 22.32
CA LEU A 41 -1.34 8.89 20.88
C LEU A 41 -2.80 9.17 20.50
N ALA A 42 -2.99 9.89 19.40
CA ALA A 42 -4.29 10.04 18.77
C ALA A 42 -4.79 8.68 18.22
N PRO A 43 -6.10 8.50 18.04
CA PRO A 43 -6.67 7.22 17.58
C PRO A 43 -6.14 6.73 16.22
N SER A 44 -5.66 7.63 15.36
CA SER A 44 -5.09 7.33 14.04
C SER A 44 -3.59 7.01 14.07
N ASP A 45 -2.93 7.19 15.21
CA ASP A 45 -1.47 7.24 15.34
C ASP A 45 -0.95 5.97 16.03
N TRP A 46 0.29 5.59 15.73
CA TRP A 46 0.94 4.41 16.33
C TRP A 46 2.44 4.62 16.47
N LEU A 47 3.10 3.84 17.34
CA LEU A 47 4.56 3.79 17.36
C LEU A 47 5.09 2.77 16.35
N THR A 48 6.31 2.97 15.84
CA THR A 48 7.00 1.95 15.02
C THR A 48 7.05 0.59 15.71
N ALA A 49 7.22 0.59 17.04
CA ALA A 49 7.17 -0.62 17.86
C ALA A 49 5.77 -1.28 17.85
N ASP A 50 4.69 -0.49 17.82
CA ASP A 50 3.32 -1.02 17.77
C ASP A 50 3.08 -1.80 16.48
N ARG A 51 3.48 -1.24 15.33
CA ARG A 51 3.38 -1.92 14.02
C ARG A 51 4.22 -3.19 13.98
N HIS A 52 5.49 -3.13 14.41
CA HIS A 52 6.39 -4.29 14.38
C HIS A 52 5.92 -5.45 15.26
N HIS A 53 5.24 -5.18 16.38
CA HIS A 53 4.73 -6.19 17.29
C HIS A 53 3.23 -6.45 17.15
N ASN A 54 2.57 -5.85 16.15
CA ASN A 54 1.12 -5.94 15.91
C ASN A 54 0.29 -5.70 17.18
N THR A 55 0.64 -4.65 17.96
CA THR A 55 -0.01 -4.38 19.26
C THR A 55 -1.45 -3.91 19.08
N ILE A 56 -2.23 -3.93 20.17
CA ILE A 56 -3.61 -3.42 20.14
C ILE A 56 -3.70 -1.94 19.70
N THR A 57 -2.67 -1.14 19.96
CA THR A 57 -2.59 0.26 19.49
C THR A 57 -2.57 0.31 17.97
N TRP A 58 -1.70 -0.46 17.33
CA TRP A 58 -1.64 -0.59 15.87
C TRP A 58 -2.97 -1.09 15.28
N GLN A 59 -3.56 -2.12 15.87
CA GLN A 59 -4.83 -2.68 15.39
C GLN A 59 -5.98 -1.67 15.49
N ARG A 60 -6.04 -0.89 16.59
CA ARG A 60 -7.04 0.17 16.78
C ARG A 60 -6.83 1.33 15.82
N ALA A 61 -5.58 1.73 15.58
CA ALA A 61 -5.25 2.74 14.59
C ALA A 61 -5.68 2.31 13.19
N ASN A 62 -5.40 1.06 12.81
CA ASN A 62 -5.82 0.53 11.53
C ASN A 62 -7.34 0.55 11.36
N ALA A 63 -8.09 0.05 12.37
CA ALA A 63 -9.54 0.07 12.34
C ALA A 63 -10.10 1.50 12.29
N PHE A 64 -9.53 2.43 13.07
CA PHE A 64 -9.91 3.84 13.04
C PHE A 64 -9.68 4.45 11.64
N ASN A 65 -8.47 4.31 11.11
CA ASN A 65 -8.10 4.84 9.80
C ASN A 65 -9.02 4.27 8.71
N LEU A 66 -9.29 2.97 8.75
CA LEU A 66 -10.18 2.29 7.81
C LEU A 66 -11.62 2.81 7.90
N LYS A 67 -12.14 3.03 9.11
CA LYS A 67 -13.49 3.59 9.33
C LYS A 67 -13.63 5.02 8.80
N HIS A 68 -12.56 5.78 8.87
CA HIS A 68 -12.52 7.19 8.49
C HIS A 68 -11.93 7.44 7.08
N ASN A 69 -11.67 6.37 6.32
CA ASN A 69 -11.06 6.41 4.98
C ASN A 69 -9.73 7.18 4.92
N LEU A 70 -8.90 7.03 5.96
CA LEU A 70 -7.60 7.70 6.11
C LEU A 70 -6.48 6.85 5.50
N SER A 71 -6.56 6.62 4.18
CA SER A 71 -5.57 5.79 3.46
C SER A 71 -4.18 6.42 3.37
N LYS A 72 -4.10 7.76 3.42
CA LYS A 72 -2.85 8.53 3.30
C LYS A 72 -1.94 8.45 4.52
N GLU A 73 -2.40 7.88 5.62
CA GLU A 73 -1.62 7.73 6.85
C GLU A 73 -0.52 6.65 6.73
N TYR A 74 -0.60 5.82 5.69
CA TYR A 74 0.36 4.74 5.39
C TYR A 74 1.27 5.18 4.24
N GLU A 75 2.36 5.85 4.61
CA GLU A 75 3.32 6.43 3.67
C GLU A 75 4.17 5.36 3.00
N THR A 76 4.61 4.33 3.75
CA THR A 76 5.59 3.38 3.21
C THR A 76 4.96 2.08 2.74
N ILE A 77 5.60 1.42 1.76
CA ILE A 77 5.24 0.04 1.35
C ILE A 77 5.25 -0.90 2.57
N ARG A 78 6.12 -0.66 3.57
CA ARG A 78 6.19 -1.48 4.78
C ARG A 78 4.93 -1.33 5.63
N GLU A 79 4.50 -0.10 5.88
CA GLU A 79 3.24 0.17 6.59
C GLU A 79 2.04 -0.45 5.88
N ARG A 80 1.93 -0.27 4.55
CA ARG A 80 0.85 -0.89 3.76
C ARG A 80 0.90 -2.42 3.79
N THR A 81 2.10 -2.99 3.73
CA THR A 81 2.29 -4.45 3.88
C THR A 81 1.78 -4.91 5.23
N ASP A 82 2.24 -4.30 6.32
CA ASP A 82 1.85 -4.71 7.68
C ASP A 82 0.34 -4.45 7.95
N PHE A 83 -0.25 -3.43 7.29
CA PHE A 83 -1.70 -3.22 7.30
C PHE A 83 -2.42 -4.37 6.61
N TYR A 84 -2.01 -4.79 5.41
CA TYR A 84 -2.63 -5.93 4.74
C TYR A 84 -2.52 -7.19 5.57
N LYS A 85 -1.39 -7.37 6.27
CA LYS A 85 -1.19 -8.48 7.21
C LYS A 85 -2.25 -8.48 8.29
N TRP A 86 -2.34 -7.39 9.04
CA TRP A 86 -3.35 -7.23 10.07
C TRP A 86 -4.76 -7.45 9.53
N LEU A 87 -5.06 -6.89 8.35
CA LEU A 87 -6.39 -6.93 7.76
C LEU A 87 -6.81 -8.36 7.41
N TYR A 88 -5.98 -9.13 6.70
CA TYR A 88 -6.38 -10.50 6.34
C TYR A 88 -6.49 -11.39 7.57
N GLU A 89 -5.60 -11.24 8.57
CA GLU A 89 -5.69 -11.99 9.83
C GLU A 89 -7.01 -11.68 10.56
N ALA A 90 -7.43 -10.42 10.56
CA ALA A 90 -8.70 -10.02 11.17
C ALA A 90 -9.93 -10.49 10.37
N LEU A 91 -9.86 -10.48 9.04
CA LEU A 91 -10.92 -10.98 8.16
C LEU A 91 -11.07 -12.51 8.27
N ASP A 92 -9.95 -13.24 8.31
CA ASP A 92 -9.93 -14.70 8.52
C ASP A 92 -10.54 -15.05 9.89
N ALA A 93 -10.21 -14.29 10.93
CA ALA A 93 -10.78 -14.48 12.27
C ALA A 93 -12.31 -14.25 12.31
N LYS A 94 -12.84 -13.37 11.45
CA LYS A 94 -14.29 -13.20 11.23
C LYS A 94 -14.90 -14.28 10.34
N GLY A 95 -14.06 -15.06 9.66
CA GLY A 95 -14.46 -16.12 8.76
C GLY A 95 -14.67 -15.69 7.32
N HIS A 96 -14.23 -14.50 6.89
CA HIS A 96 -14.25 -14.18 5.45
C HIS A 96 -13.32 -15.10 4.66
N GLU A 97 -13.68 -15.40 3.42
CA GLU A 97 -12.86 -16.23 2.52
C GLU A 97 -12.33 -15.45 1.31
N VAL A 98 -12.36 -14.10 1.38
CA VAL A 98 -11.75 -13.25 0.36
C VAL A 98 -10.22 -13.40 0.37
N VAL A 99 -9.61 -13.31 -0.80
CA VAL A 99 -8.19 -13.64 -0.96
C VAL A 99 -7.36 -12.41 -1.31
N TRP A 100 -7.99 -11.37 -1.87
CA TRP A 100 -7.27 -10.19 -2.34
C TRP A 100 -6.36 -9.55 -1.26
N PRO A 101 -6.75 -9.38 0.02
CA PRO A 101 -5.85 -8.83 1.04
C PRO A 101 -4.58 -9.67 1.26
N LYS A 102 -4.68 -11.00 1.14
CA LYS A 102 -3.53 -11.92 1.19
C LYS A 102 -2.62 -11.74 -0.02
N MET A 103 -3.22 -11.59 -1.22
CA MET A 103 -2.46 -11.30 -2.45
C MET A 103 -1.72 -9.97 -2.34
N ALA A 104 -2.39 -8.92 -1.85
CA ALA A 104 -1.80 -7.59 -1.68
C ALA A 104 -0.64 -7.61 -0.68
N HIS A 105 -0.79 -8.32 0.46
CA HIS A 105 0.31 -8.55 1.39
C HIS A 105 1.48 -9.32 0.75
N PHE A 106 1.19 -10.40 0.01
CA PHE A 106 2.19 -11.21 -0.66
C PHE A 106 2.99 -10.37 -1.67
N ILE A 107 2.31 -9.65 -2.56
CA ILE A 107 2.96 -8.79 -3.55
C ILE A 107 3.75 -7.68 -2.88
N SER A 108 3.20 -6.99 -1.87
CA SER A 108 3.91 -5.92 -1.16
C SER A 108 5.17 -6.43 -0.46
N ASN A 109 5.14 -7.64 0.11
CA ASN A 109 6.32 -8.30 0.66
C ASN A 109 7.38 -8.61 -0.40
N LYS A 110 6.98 -9.03 -1.61
CA LYS A 110 7.91 -9.27 -2.72
C LYS A 110 8.49 -7.95 -3.24
N LEU A 111 7.68 -6.90 -3.36
CA LEU A 111 8.14 -5.56 -3.72
C LEU A 111 9.15 -5.03 -2.69
N ARG A 112 8.98 -5.30 -1.40
CA ARG A 112 9.98 -4.95 -0.37
C ARG A 112 11.34 -5.59 -0.62
N LEU A 113 11.40 -6.80 -1.18
CA LEU A 113 12.68 -7.46 -1.50
C LEU A 113 13.49 -6.68 -2.54
N THR A 114 12.85 -5.88 -3.40
CA THR A 114 13.57 -5.00 -4.36
C THR A 114 14.45 -3.98 -3.62
N LYS A 115 14.09 -3.60 -2.39
CA LYS A 115 14.85 -2.69 -1.53
C LYS A 115 15.83 -3.41 -0.58
N ALA A 116 15.85 -4.75 -0.57
CA ALA A 116 16.70 -5.55 0.30
C ALA A 116 17.99 -5.99 -0.41
N PHE A 117 19.08 -6.15 0.34
CA PHE A 117 20.34 -6.70 -0.18
C PHE A 117 20.18 -8.22 -0.45
N PRO A 118 20.74 -8.79 -1.53
CA PRO A 118 21.57 -8.14 -2.57
C PRO A 118 20.78 -7.53 -3.73
N TYR A 119 19.45 -7.72 -3.79
CA TYR A 119 18.62 -7.28 -4.92
C TYR A 119 18.72 -5.77 -5.19
N LYS A 120 18.81 -4.95 -4.14
CA LYS A 120 19.01 -3.49 -4.24
C LYS A 120 20.19 -3.09 -5.14
N ILE A 121 21.24 -3.91 -5.23
CA ILE A 121 22.42 -3.62 -6.08
C ILE A 121 22.03 -3.61 -7.57
N PHE A 122 21.05 -4.42 -7.95
CA PHE A 122 20.60 -4.59 -9.33
C PHE A 122 19.32 -3.78 -9.65
N MET A 123 18.74 -3.10 -8.66
CA MET A 123 17.52 -2.33 -8.82
C MET A 123 17.80 -0.87 -9.16
N LYS A 124 17.19 -0.39 -10.25
CA LYS A 124 17.17 1.04 -10.60
C LYS A 124 16.18 1.80 -9.73
N LYS A 125 16.47 3.07 -9.44
CA LYS A 125 15.57 3.98 -8.70
C LYS A 125 14.18 4.10 -9.33
N ASP A 126 14.10 4.07 -10.65
CA ASP A 126 12.81 4.15 -11.35
C ASP A 126 11.92 2.95 -11.01
N ILE A 127 12.48 1.75 -10.88
CA ILE A 127 11.70 0.56 -10.50
C ILE A 127 11.19 0.68 -9.06
N GLU A 128 11.99 1.25 -8.14
CA GLU A 128 11.51 1.55 -6.79
C GLU A 128 10.36 2.56 -6.80
N LYS A 129 10.42 3.56 -7.68
CA LYS A 129 9.34 4.55 -7.88
C LYS A 129 8.06 3.88 -8.37
N TYR A 130 8.10 3.07 -9.44
CA TYR A 130 6.91 2.41 -9.96
C TYR A 130 6.35 1.37 -8.97
N ALA A 131 7.21 0.66 -8.22
CA ALA A 131 6.76 -0.22 -7.15
C ALA A 131 6.02 0.53 -6.04
N TYR A 132 6.50 1.74 -5.69
CA TYR A 132 5.82 2.62 -4.75
C TYR A 132 4.47 3.11 -5.28
N LEU A 133 4.44 3.63 -6.51
CA LEU A 133 3.22 4.14 -7.14
C LEU A 133 2.16 3.05 -7.27
N GLY A 134 2.53 1.85 -7.73
CA GLY A 134 1.61 0.72 -7.85
C GLY A 134 1.03 0.29 -6.49
N SER A 135 1.90 0.19 -5.47
CA SER A 135 1.45 -0.08 -4.10
C SER A 135 0.53 1.01 -3.56
N GLU A 136 0.75 2.28 -3.92
CA GLU A 136 -0.06 3.41 -3.47
C GLU A 136 -1.43 3.42 -4.12
N ALA A 137 -1.48 3.31 -5.44
CA ALA A 137 -2.72 3.32 -6.19
C ALA A 137 -3.63 2.17 -5.78
N ALA A 138 -3.09 0.95 -5.66
CA ALA A 138 -3.87 -0.20 -5.20
C ALA A 138 -4.35 -0.05 -3.75
N PHE A 139 -3.51 0.47 -2.85
CA PHE A 139 -3.88 0.67 -1.45
C PHE A 139 -4.96 1.74 -1.29
N TYR A 140 -4.79 2.91 -1.91
CA TYR A 140 -5.75 4.00 -1.83
C TYR A 140 -7.07 3.66 -2.51
N GLY A 141 -7.01 3.04 -3.70
CA GLY A 141 -8.20 2.64 -4.44
C GLY A 141 -9.03 1.59 -3.70
N ALA A 142 -8.38 0.63 -3.05
CA ALA A 142 -9.07 -0.42 -2.31
C ALA A 142 -9.61 0.02 -0.94
N PHE A 143 -9.07 1.09 -0.34
CA PHE A 143 -9.20 1.36 1.09
C PHE A 143 -10.65 1.44 1.57
N GLU A 144 -11.51 2.15 0.83
CA GLU A 144 -12.93 2.25 1.17
C GLU A 144 -13.64 0.89 1.09
N THR A 145 -13.37 0.12 0.03
CA THR A 145 -13.95 -1.22 -0.18
C THR A 145 -13.50 -2.20 0.90
N LEU A 146 -12.24 -2.13 1.34
CA LEU A 146 -11.71 -2.90 2.46
C LEU A 146 -12.39 -2.51 3.77
N GLY A 147 -12.70 -1.24 3.97
CA GLY A 147 -13.43 -0.78 5.14
C GLY A 147 -14.86 -1.31 5.18
N LYS A 148 -15.57 -1.27 4.05
CA LYS A 148 -16.90 -1.88 3.94
C LYS A 148 -16.86 -3.37 4.27
N LEU A 149 -15.88 -4.10 3.76
CA LEU A 149 -15.70 -5.52 4.06
C LEU A 149 -15.39 -5.74 5.55
N TYR A 150 -14.42 -5.01 6.10
CA TYR A 150 -13.99 -5.18 7.49
C TYR A 150 -15.09 -4.84 8.50
N PHE A 151 -15.93 -3.85 8.24
CA PHE A 151 -17.04 -3.48 9.13
C PHE A 151 -18.36 -4.16 8.80
N SER A 152 -18.38 -5.06 7.81
CA SER A 152 -19.54 -5.87 7.48
C SER A 152 -19.87 -6.85 8.61
N GLU A 153 -21.17 -7.01 8.89
CA GLU A 153 -21.69 -8.13 9.68
C GLU A 153 -21.89 -9.39 8.81
N ASP A 154 -22.07 -9.21 7.51
CA ASP A 154 -22.21 -10.30 6.54
C ASP A 154 -20.85 -10.92 6.23
N ILE A 155 -20.74 -12.24 6.39
CA ILE A 155 -19.50 -12.98 6.16
C ILE A 155 -19.43 -13.44 4.71
N CYS A 156 -18.59 -12.76 3.92
CA CYS A 156 -18.33 -13.08 2.52
C CYS A 156 -17.58 -14.42 2.36
N LYS A 157 -18.25 -15.45 1.84
CA LYS A 157 -17.70 -16.83 1.68
C LYS A 157 -17.98 -17.43 0.30
N GLY A 158 -17.23 -18.48 -0.04
CA GLY A 158 -17.47 -19.30 -1.22
C GLY A 158 -17.57 -18.47 -2.51
N LYS A 159 -18.72 -18.54 -3.18
CA LYS A 159 -18.97 -17.83 -4.43
C LYS A 159 -19.01 -16.31 -4.24
N GLU A 160 -19.54 -15.82 -3.12
CA GLU A 160 -19.60 -14.38 -2.85
C GLU A 160 -18.21 -13.81 -2.66
N ALA A 161 -17.34 -14.53 -1.95
CA ALA A 161 -15.93 -14.14 -1.78
C ALA A 161 -15.19 -14.09 -3.12
N LEU A 162 -15.44 -15.05 -4.02
CA LEU A 162 -14.89 -15.03 -5.37
C LEU A 162 -15.37 -13.81 -6.17
N VAL A 163 -16.68 -13.53 -6.17
CA VAL A 163 -17.23 -12.37 -6.89
C VAL A 163 -16.65 -11.06 -6.32
N TRP A 164 -16.48 -10.98 -5.00
CA TRP A 164 -15.84 -9.84 -4.37
C TRP A 164 -14.39 -9.66 -4.82
N ASP A 165 -13.60 -10.75 -4.86
CA ASP A 165 -12.22 -10.74 -5.36
C ASP A 165 -12.16 -10.34 -6.84
N GLU A 166 -13.07 -10.85 -7.69
CA GLU A 166 -13.17 -10.49 -9.11
C GLU A 166 -13.41 -9.00 -9.30
N GLN A 167 -14.37 -8.44 -8.56
CA GLN A 167 -14.73 -7.02 -8.66
C GLN A 167 -13.58 -6.11 -8.27
N ILE A 168 -12.90 -6.39 -7.15
CA ILE A 168 -11.80 -5.55 -6.70
C ILE A 168 -10.57 -5.68 -7.60
N LEU A 169 -10.28 -6.88 -8.11
CA LEU A 169 -9.21 -7.10 -9.09
C LEU A 169 -9.49 -6.38 -10.41
N GLN A 170 -10.75 -6.35 -10.85
CA GLN A 170 -11.12 -5.59 -12.03
C GLN A 170 -10.85 -4.10 -11.82
N GLN A 171 -11.24 -3.52 -10.68
CA GLN A 171 -10.94 -2.12 -10.37
C GLN A 171 -9.43 -1.85 -10.29
N GLU A 172 -8.67 -2.74 -9.66
CA GLU A 172 -7.22 -2.61 -9.56
C GLU A 172 -6.55 -2.58 -10.93
N GLN A 173 -6.83 -3.58 -11.78
CA GLN A 173 -6.10 -3.77 -13.02
C GLN A 173 -6.52 -2.81 -14.14
N TYR A 174 -7.79 -2.41 -14.17
CA TYR A 174 -8.37 -1.58 -15.24
C TYR A 174 -8.46 -0.10 -14.89
N VAL A 175 -8.46 0.27 -13.60
CA VAL A 175 -8.66 1.66 -13.19
C VAL A 175 -7.48 2.18 -12.39
N TRP A 176 -7.08 1.50 -11.31
CA TRP A 176 -6.07 2.06 -10.40
C TRP A 176 -4.66 1.99 -10.96
N LEU A 177 -4.34 0.96 -11.73
CA LEU A 177 -3.00 0.75 -12.28
C LEU A 177 -2.82 1.28 -13.71
N GLU A 178 -3.89 1.68 -14.39
CA GLU A 178 -3.87 2.10 -15.80
C GLU A 178 -2.87 3.24 -16.03
N GLU A 179 -3.04 4.37 -15.33
CA GLU A 179 -2.17 5.55 -15.46
C GLU A 179 -0.69 5.21 -15.19
N ILE A 180 -0.41 4.25 -14.30
CA ILE A 180 0.95 3.84 -13.97
C ILE A 180 1.61 3.12 -15.14
N TYR A 181 0.90 2.20 -15.79
CA TYR A 181 1.39 1.47 -16.96
C TYR A 181 1.45 2.33 -18.22
N GLU A 182 0.63 3.36 -18.34
CA GLU A 182 0.74 4.32 -19.45
C GLU A 182 1.99 5.21 -19.34
N ASN A 183 2.41 5.53 -18.10
CA ASN A 183 3.51 6.45 -17.83
C ASN A 183 4.85 5.78 -17.53
N VAL A 184 4.94 4.44 -17.64
CA VAL A 184 6.19 3.71 -17.39
C VAL A 184 7.14 3.80 -18.58
N ASP A 185 8.40 4.18 -18.33
CA ASP A 185 9.38 4.24 -19.41
C ASP A 185 9.69 2.82 -19.92
N PRO A 186 10.01 2.65 -21.22
CA PRO A 186 10.22 1.32 -21.83
C PRO A 186 11.32 0.49 -21.15
N SER A 187 12.34 1.13 -20.58
CA SER A 187 13.45 0.42 -19.95
C SER A 187 13.07 -0.14 -18.57
N THR A 188 12.25 0.61 -17.83
CA THR A 188 11.68 0.16 -16.56
C THR A 188 10.62 -0.90 -16.80
N LEU A 189 9.73 -0.72 -17.78
CA LEU A 189 8.73 -1.72 -18.17
C LEU A 189 9.36 -3.07 -18.45
N LYS A 190 10.40 -3.11 -19.31
CA LYS A 190 11.14 -4.33 -19.62
C LYS A 190 11.74 -5.01 -18.38
N THR A 191 12.10 -4.22 -17.37
CA THR A 191 12.62 -4.77 -16.12
C THR A 191 11.50 -5.35 -15.25
N ILE A 192 10.37 -4.65 -15.15
CA ILE A 192 9.17 -5.13 -14.45
C ILE A 192 8.67 -6.44 -15.08
N GLU A 193 8.60 -6.53 -16.41
CA GLU A 193 8.25 -7.75 -17.14
C GLU A 193 9.18 -8.91 -16.76
N ARG A 194 10.50 -8.70 -16.84
CA ARG A 194 11.49 -9.72 -16.48
C ARG A 194 11.38 -10.16 -15.03
N MET A 195 11.01 -9.24 -14.13
CA MET A 195 10.76 -9.56 -12.72
C MET A 195 9.53 -10.44 -12.58
N ALA A 196 8.41 -10.04 -13.18
CA ALA A 196 7.14 -10.77 -13.14
C ALA A 196 7.26 -12.18 -13.76
N GLU A 197 8.00 -12.31 -14.86
CA GLU A 197 8.29 -13.59 -15.52
C GLU A 197 9.36 -14.43 -14.78
N GLY A 198 9.99 -13.89 -13.73
CA GLY A 198 11.07 -14.54 -13.00
C GLY A 198 12.29 -14.89 -13.87
N LYS A 199 12.65 -14.01 -14.82
CA LYS A 199 13.79 -14.21 -15.74
C LYS A 199 15.12 -13.84 -15.09
N GLY A 200 16.14 -14.69 -15.29
CA GLY A 200 17.49 -14.47 -14.77
C GLY A 200 17.55 -14.51 -13.24
N PHE A 201 18.19 -13.52 -12.61
CA PHE A 201 18.34 -13.47 -11.16
C PHE A 201 17.02 -13.23 -10.40
N TYR A 202 15.97 -12.76 -11.09
CA TYR A 202 14.62 -12.60 -10.52
C TYR A 202 13.90 -13.94 -10.29
N ALA A 203 14.43 -15.04 -10.82
CA ALA A 203 13.91 -16.39 -10.60
C ALA A 203 13.79 -16.79 -9.12
N MET A 204 14.61 -16.18 -8.25
CA MET A 204 14.61 -16.40 -6.80
C MET A 204 13.55 -15.57 -6.06
N VAL A 205 13.04 -14.50 -6.68
CA VAL A 205 12.04 -13.61 -6.07
C VAL A 205 10.63 -14.15 -6.30
N VAL A 206 10.37 -14.64 -7.53
CA VAL A 206 9.05 -15.11 -7.98
C VAL A 206 9.05 -16.64 -8.17
N PRO A 207 8.27 -17.39 -7.36
CA PRO A 207 8.08 -18.83 -7.50
C PRO A 207 7.64 -19.21 -8.92
N ARG A 208 8.09 -20.36 -9.41
CA ARG A 208 7.80 -20.80 -10.80
C ARG A 208 6.30 -20.89 -11.10
N GLN A 209 5.49 -21.25 -10.11
CA GLN A 209 4.05 -21.43 -10.22
C GLN A 209 3.31 -20.13 -10.53
N ILE A 210 3.88 -18.98 -10.17
CA ILE A 210 3.25 -17.66 -10.30
C ILE A 210 4.05 -16.71 -11.19
N ARG A 211 4.85 -17.24 -12.11
CA ARG A 211 5.52 -16.38 -13.09
C ARG A 211 4.50 -15.90 -14.10
N PHE A 212 4.46 -14.59 -14.28
CA PHE A 212 3.58 -13.96 -15.27
C PHE A 212 3.93 -14.46 -16.68
N LYS A 213 2.90 -14.59 -17.51
CA LYS A 213 3.03 -14.96 -18.93
C LYS A 213 2.10 -14.08 -19.74
N GLY A 214 2.65 -13.45 -20.77
CA GLY A 214 1.91 -12.53 -21.65
C GLY A 214 2.48 -11.13 -21.60
N ASP A 215 1.73 -10.20 -22.17
CA ASP A 215 2.06 -8.78 -22.18
C ASP A 215 1.53 -8.13 -20.89
N ILE A 216 2.42 -7.49 -20.12
CA ILE A 216 2.04 -6.86 -18.86
C ILE A 216 1.28 -5.54 -19.07
N LEU A 217 1.34 -4.95 -20.27
CA LEU A 217 0.59 -3.74 -20.60
C LEU A 217 -0.90 -4.02 -20.79
N LEU A 218 -1.27 -5.25 -21.17
CA LEU A 218 -2.66 -5.67 -21.32
C LEU A 218 -3.30 -5.92 -19.96
N GLU A 219 -4.24 -5.06 -19.57
CA GLU A 219 -5.00 -5.13 -18.33
C GLU A 219 -5.74 -6.46 -18.16
N GLU A 220 -6.31 -7.00 -19.23
CA GLU A 220 -6.94 -8.32 -19.24
C GLU A 220 -5.96 -9.42 -18.84
N LYS A 221 -4.72 -9.37 -19.32
CA LYS A 221 -3.70 -10.37 -18.96
C LYS A 221 -3.26 -10.24 -17.51
N ARG A 222 -3.17 -9.02 -16.98
CA ARG A 222 -2.90 -8.81 -15.55
C ARG A 222 -4.05 -9.34 -14.69
N TYR A 223 -5.29 -9.08 -15.09
CA TYR A 223 -6.49 -9.56 -14.41
C TYR A 223 -6.58 -11.09 -14.40
N GLU A 224 -6.46 -11.74 -15.56
CA GLU A 224 -6.48 -13.21 -15.69
C GLU A 224 -5.39 -13.84 -14.82
N TYR A 225 -4.18 -13.29 -14.85
CA TYR A 225 -3.09 -13.74 -14.00
C TYR A 225 -3.42 -13.59 -12.51
N ALA A 226 -3.90 -12.42 -12.09
CA ALA A 226 -4.22 -12.17 -10.69
C ALA A 226 -5.29 -13.14 -10.16
N LEU A 227 -6.37 -13.32 -10.94
CA LEU A 227 -7.51 -14.14 -10.57
C LEU A 227 -7.22 -15.64 -10.62
N HIS A 228 -6.59 -16.14 -11.68
CA HIS A 228 -6.46 -17.59 -11.91
C HIS A 228 -5.12 -18.17 -11.47
N THR A 229 -4.09 -17.33 -11.28
CA THR A 229 -2.76 -17.79 -10.89
C THR A 229 -2.39 -17.32 -9.49
N LEU A 230 -2.37 -16.01 -9.26
CA LEU A 230 -1.89 -15.45 -7.99
C LEU A 230 -2.85 -15.76 -6.84
N ARG A 231 -4.16 -15.61 -7.05
CA ARG A 231 -5.20 -15.92 -6.06
C ARG A 231 -5.14 -17.38 -5.61
N GLU A 232 -5.12 -18.31 -6.56
CA GLU A 232 -5.09 -19.74 -6.27
C GLU A 232 -3.79 -20.14 -5.56
N TYR A 233 -2.66 -19.52 -5.92
CA TYR A 233 -1.42 -19.70 -5.19
C TYR A 233 -1.52 -19.20 -3.74
N CYS A 234 -2.08 -18.00 -3.51
CA CYS A 234 -2.20 -17.44 -2.17
C CYS A 234 -3.15 -18.24 -1.28
N LYS A 235 -4.25 -18.78 -1.84
CA LYS A 235 -5.16 -19.67 -1.10
C LYS A 235 -4.46 -20.93 -0.55
N VAL A 236 -3.54 -21.50 -1.34
CA VAL A 236 -2.91 -22.79 -1.00
C VAL A 236 -1.65 -22.61 -0.16
N TYR A 237 -0.80 -21.66 -0.52
CA TYR A 237 0.56 -21.54 0.00
C TYR A 237 0.76 -20.33 0.91
N TYR A 238 -0.28 -19.53 1.10
CA TYR A 238 -0.25 -18.33 1.92
C TYR A 238 -1.50 -18.25 2.82
N PRO A 239 -1.79 -19.30 3.62
CA PRO A 239 -2.97 -19.37 4.46
C PRO A 239 -2.95 -18.32 5.57
#